data_AF-A0A4U5UEM3-F1
#
_entry.id   AF-A0A4U5UEM3-F1
#
_cell.length_a   1.000
_cell.length_b   1.000
_cell.length_c   1.000
_cell.angle_alpha   90.00
_cell.angle_beta   90.00
_cell.angle_gamma   90.00
#
_symmetry.space_group_name_H-M   'P 1'
#
loop_
_entity.id
_entity.type
_entity.pdbx_description
1 polymer ?
#
loop_
_entity_poly.entity_id
_entity_poly.type
_entity_poly.pdbx_seq_one_letter_code
_entity_poly.pdbx_strand_id
1 'polypeptide(L)'
;MRKRFSSVCSSSSTEEESAILYDTVPISAADPPDEQEHPYASLLCCHRVQDSLLSSNSSFTRYRGILNWIIILLVLTHAHLFLENFIQHGYLIDVKKVLEHLIEDNCNWPSVNLILGGAFFSLWFYTVLGMKLYSYQEANRWYRQARLPDAETDNNVSVAQRVHNEHLTLRGLYYFLLAPTLCYQRDFPRTPKVRVNKLLHRLLEMVIVVQIMVGIVQQAPAHFLWLLFFFLSHSYLNFCAELLRFGDRHFYGDWWNATTLIAFWKNWSIPCQRWCHRHVYTRLVENNVPPSQAELLVFLMSAALCECMIALPLHSCRLWIFFMMVAELLVAVFLGNHFEGNYGNGLVWLCLLLGPPLAVTTYFHDHYISSPHHHHHHHHHPSSSSPLTSDRRLPGSVFLKPH
;
A
#
# COMPACT_ATOMS: atom_id res chain seq x y z
N MET A 1 -15.56 -27.92 -31.53
CA MET A 1 -15.87 -28.61 -30.26
C MET A 1 -15.31 -27.74 -29.14
N ARG A 2 -16.04 -27.15 -28.19
CA ARG A 2 -17.33 -27.48 -27.57
C ARG A 2 -17.98 -26.17 -27.09
N LYS A 3 -19.24 -25.93 -27.51
CA LYS A 3 -20.19 -24.96 -26.95
C LYS A 3 -20.71 -25.46 -25.58
N ARG A 4 -21.36 -24.55 -24.83
CA ARG A 4 -22.12 -24.67 -23.56
C ARG A 4 -21.29 -24.50 -22.28
N PHE A 5 -21.49 -23.37 -21.59
CA PHE A 5 -22.40 -23.27 -20.44
C PHE A 5 -22.50 -21.80 -19.99
N SER A 6 -23.61 -21.15 -20.33
CA SER A 6 -24.21 -20.09 -19.53
C SER A 6 -25.40 -20.69 -18.78
N SER A 7 -25.80 -20.07 -17.67
CA SER A 7 -26.89 -20.43 -16.73
C SER A 7 -26.44 -21.10 -15.43
N VAL A 8 -26.13 -20.28 -14.41
CA VAL A 8 -26.70 -20.42 -13.06
C VAL A 8 -26.71 -19.03 -12.39
N CYS A 9 -27.85 -18.35 -12.41
CA CYS A 9 -28.27 -17.48 -11.32
C CYS A 9 -29.79 -17.50 -11.23
N SER A 10 -30.27 -17.90 -10.05
CA SER A 10 -31.48 -17.43 -9.37
C SER A 10 -32.84 -17.58 -10.06
N SER A 11 -33.57 -18.61 -9.64
CA SER A 11 -35.01 -18.59 -9.33
C SER A 11 -35.14 -19.24 -7.94
N SER A 12 -36.04 -18.91 -7.01
CA SER A 12 -37.35 -18.28 -6.96
C SER A 12 -37.52 -17.79 -5.48
N SER A 13 -38.39 -16.84 -5.13
CA SER A 13 -39.83 -17.04 -4.96
C SER A 13 -40.56 -15.72 -4.60
N THR A 14 -41.69 -15.46 -5.31
CA THR A 14 -43.04 -15.01 -4.84
C THR A 14 -43.15 -13.90 -3.77
N GLU A 15 -44.07 -12.92 -3.79
CA GLU A 15 -45.39 -12.72 -4.41
C GLU A 15 -45.84 -11.25 -4.09
N GLU A 16 -47.00 -10.83 -4.63
CA GLU A 16 -47.87 -9.70 -4.22
C GLU A 16 -47.76 -8.29 -4.86
N GLU A 17 -48.70 -8.07 -5.80
CA GLU A 17 -49.71 -7.00 -5.92
C GLU A 17 -49.36 -5.49 -5.97
N SER A 18 -49.83 -4.88 -7.07
CA SER A 18 -50.84 -3.81 -7.15
C SER A 18 -50.49 -2.65 -8.12
N ALA A 19 -51.53 -2.26 -8.86
CA ALA A 19 -51.57 -1.39 -10.02
C ALA A 19 -51.09 0.06 -9.77
N ILE A 20 -50.64 0.75 -10.84
CA ILE A 20 -51.21 2.02 -11.32
C ILE A 20 -50.79 2.26 -12.78
N LEU A 21 -51.83 2.45 -13.59
CA LEU A 21 -51.95 2.90 -14.97
C LEU A 21 -51.43 4.34 -15.15
N TYR A 22 -50.68 4.63 -16.23
CA TYR A 22 -50.88 5.82 -17.10
C TYR A 22 -50.17 5.64 -18.45
N ASP A 23 -50.96 5.85 -19.51
CA ASP A 23 -50.65 5.76 -20.94
C ASP A 23 -49.48 6.64 -21.42
N THR A 24 -48.75 6.20 -22.46
CA THR A 24 -48.73 6.87 -23.79
C THR A 24 -47.83 6.18 -24.85
N VAL A 25 -48.50 5.75 -25.94
CA VAL A 25 -48.11 5.74 -27.38
C VAL A 25 -46.86 4.94 -27.86
N PRO A 26 -46.98 4.08 -28.90
CA PRO A 26 -45.92 3.19 -29.36
C PRO A 26 -44.98 3.89 -30.37
N ILE A 27 -43.66 3.75 -30.19
CA ILE A 27 -42.68 4.05 -31.22
C ILE A 27 -41.99 2.75 -31.64
N SER A 28 -42.09 2.53 -32.94
CA SER A 28 -41.61 1.44 -33.76
C SER A 28 -40.19 0.96 -33.42
N ALA A 29 -40.05 -0.36 -33.49
CA ALA A 29 -38.81 -1.11 -33.44
C ALA A 29 -37.75 -0.59 -34.43
N ALA A 30 -36.60 -0.24 -33.89
CA ALA A 30 -35.32 -0.33 -34.57
C ALA A 30 -34.27 -0.61 -33.49
N ASP A 31 -33.95 -1.88 -33.30
CA ASP A 31 -32.77 -2.29 -32.54
C ASP A 31 -31.55 -1.60 -33.17
N PRO A 32 -30.69 -0.91 -32.39
CA PRO A 32 -29.41 -0.48 -32.92
C PRO A 32 -28.57 -1.74 -33.19
N PRO A 33 -27.77 -1.76 -34.27
CA PRO A 33 -26.98 -2.94 -34.62
C PRO A 33 -26.01 -3.25 -33.48
N ASP A 34 -25.89 -4.54 -33.14
CA ASP A 34 -24.88 -5.10 -32.24
C ASP A 34 -23.49 -4.51 -32.56
N GLU A 35 -23.09 -3.47 -31.83
CA GLU A 35 -21.70 -3.07 -31.74
C GLU A 35 -20.98 -4.25 -31.08
N GLN A 36 -20.20 -4.99 -31.86
CA GLN A 36 -19.24 -5.95 -31.34
C GLN A 36 -18.28 -5.21 -30.41
N GLU A 37 -18.57 -5.23 -29.10
CA GLU A 37 -17.68 -4.72 -28.07
C GLU A 37 -16.32 -5.37 -28.26
N HIS A 38 -15.34 -4.57 -28.72
CA HIS A 38 -13.98 -5.02 -28.93
C HIS A 38 -13.50 -5.69 -27.63
N PRO A 39 -12.90 -6.91 -27.64
CA PRO A 39 -12.54 -7.67 -26.43
C PRO A 39 -11.58 -6.95 -25.46
N TYR A 40 -11.08 -5.77 -25.83
CA TYR A 40 -10.20 -4.91 -25.05
C TYR A 40 -10.89 -3.67 -24.46
N ALA A 41 -12.14 -3.36 -24.81
CA ALA A 41 -12.86 -2.19 -24.27
C ALA A 41 -13.06 -2.30 -22.74
N SER A 42 -13.31 -3.52 -22.25
CA SER A 42 -13.43 -3.83 -20.82
C SER A 42 -12.11 -3.63 -20.04
N LEU A 43 -10.95 -3.76 -20.70
CA LEU A 43 -9.63 -3.49 -20.10
C LEU A 43 -9.35 -2.00 -19.90
N LEU A 44 -10.02 -1.12 -20.66
CA LEU A 44 -9.90 0.33 -20.48
C LEU A 44 -10.85 0.88 -19.41
N CYS A 45 -12.05 0.31 -19.28
CA CYS A 45 -13.03 0.71 -18.27
C CYS A 45 -12.78 -0.03 -16.94
N CYS A 46 -11.73 0.40 -16.23
CA CYS A 46 -11.34 -0.21 -14.95
C CYS A 46 -11.89 0.52 -13.71
N HIS A 47 -12.59 1.65 -13.89
CA HIS A 47 -13.11 2.47 -12.80
C HIS A 47 -14.63 2.44 -12.74
N ARG A 48 -15.17 2.33 -11.52
CA ARG A 48 -16.61 2.40 -11.22
C ARG A 48 -16.84 3.26 -9.99
N VAL A 49 -18.01 3.89 -9.87
CA VAL A 49 -18.36 4.65 -8.66
C VAL A 49 -18.61 3.65 -7.52
N GLN A 50 -17.78 3.70 -6.49
CA GLN A 50 -17.87 2.80 -5.34
C GLN A 50 -17.14 3.38 -4.12
N ASP A 51 -17.62 3.10 -2.92
CA ASP A 51 -17.00 3.52 -1.66
C ASP A 51 -15.96 2.51 -1.17
N SER A 52 -14.96 2.97 -0.41
CA SER A 52 -14.00 2.07 0.24
C SER A 52 -14.69 1.16 1.26
N LEU A 53 -14.22 -0.07 1.40
CA LEU A 53 -14.83 -1.09 2.28
C LEU A 53 -14.87 -0.72 3.77
N LEU A 54 -13.91 0.07 4.26
CA LEU A 54 -13.87 0.53 5.66
C LEU A 54 -14.51 1.92 5.85
N SER A 55 -15.13 2.47 4.80
CA SER A 55 -15.87 3.72 4.90
C SER A 55 -17.23 3.47 5.54
N SER A 56 -17.72 4.42 6.34
CA SER A 56 -19.00 4.32 7.04
C SER A 56 -20.22 4.13 6.13
N ASN A 57 -20.12 4.44 4.83
CA ASN A 57 -21.22 4.21 3.89
C ASN A 57 -21.17 2.82 3.24
N SER A 58 -20.14 2.03 3.49
CA SER A 58 -20.03 0.69 2.93
C SER A 58 -20.98 -0.25 3.69
N SER A 59 -21.70 -1.11 2.97
CA SER A 59 -22.57 -2.15 3.54
C SER A 59 -21.80 -3.42 3.97
N PHE A 60 -20.48 -3.32 4.12
CA PHE A 60 -19.61 -4.45 4.38
C PHE A 60 -19.62 -4.86 5.87
N THR A 61 -19.87 -6.14 6.16
CA THR A 61 -20.03 -6.66 7.54
C THR A 61 -19.08 -7.81 7.92
N ARG A 62 -18.26 -8.30 6.98
CA ARG A 62 -17.42 -9.50 7.18
C ARG A 62 -16.06 -9.14 7.80
N TYR A 63 -15.96 -9.11 9.12
CA TYR A 63 -14.72 -8.80 9.85
C TYR A 63 -14.06 -10.01 10.55
N ARG A 64 -14.47 -11.24 10.19
CA ARG A 64 -13.98 -12.47 10.84
C ARG A 64 -12.46 -12.62 10.82
N GLY A 65 -11.81 -12.24 9.72
CA GLY A 65 -10.35 -12.28 9.62
C GLY A 65 -9.63 -11.39 10.63
N ILE A 66 -10.22 -10.25 11.00
CA ILE A 66 -9.66 -9.37 12.05
C ILE A 66 -9.74 -10.07 13.42
N LEU A 67 -10.80 -10.82 13.70
CA LEU A 67 -10.91 -11.60 14.94
C LEU A 67 -9.86 -12.72 14.99
N ASN A 68 -9.64 -13.45 13.90
CA ASN A 68 -8.58 -14.46 13.81
C ASN A 68 -7.21 -13.85 14.08
N TRP A 69 -6.95 -12.66 13.54
CA TRP A 69 -5.73 -11.91 13.80
C TRP A 69 -5.57 -11.53 15.27
N ILE A 70 -6.61 -11.00 15.91
CA ILE A 70 -6.58 -10.68 17.36
C ILE A 70 -6.25 -11.93 18.17
N ILE A 71 -6.84 -13.08 17.83
CA ILE A 71 -6.57 -14.35 18.52
C ILE A 71 -5.12 -14.80 18.32
N ILE A 72 -4.60 -14.75 17.10
CA ILE A 72 -3.21 -15.13 16.81
C ILE A 72 -2.24 -14.21 17.53
N LEU A 73 -2.50 -12.90 17.51
CA LEU A 73 -1.74 -11.96 18.32
C LEU A 73 -1.84 -12.29 19.79
N LEU A 74 -3.04 -12.51 20.32
CA LEU A 74 -3.24 -12.85 21.73
C LEU A 74 -2.42 -14.10 22.09
N VAL A 75 -2.42 -15.15 21.26
CA VAL A 75 -1.64 -16.38 21.47
C VAL A 75 -0.13 -16.12 21.38
N LEU A 76 0.34 -15.37 20.39
CA LEU A 76 1.76 -15.08 20.21
C LEU A 76 2.30 -14.06 21.23
N THR A 77 1.43 -13.20 21.76
CA THR A 77 1.76 -12.17 22.76
C THR A 77 1.49 -12.61 24.20
N HIS A 78 0.60 -13.59 24.43
CA HIS A 78 0.47 -14.34 25.69
C HIS A 78 1.47 -15.50 25.78
N ALA A 79 2.73 -15.13 26.01
CA ALA A 79 3.57 -15.98 26.85
C ALA A 79 4.08 -15.25 28.11
N HIS A 80 4.31 -13.93 28.08
CA HIS A 80 4.71 -13.20 29.29
C HIS A 80 4.71 -11.68 29.06
N LEU A 81 5.29 -11.24 27.96
CA LEU A 81 5.75 -9.86 27.80
C LEU A 81 4.68 -8.82 27.48
N PHE A 82 3.60 -9.16 26.77
CA PHE A 82 2.55 -8.18 26.48
C PHE A 82 1.67 -7.95 27.69
N LEU A 83 1.28 -9.01 28.40
CA LEU A 83 0.48 -8.86 29.62
C LEU A 83 1.28 -8.23 30.75
N GLU A 84 2.56 -8.58 30.92
CA GLU A 84 3.40 -7.89 31.91
C GLU A 84 3.65 -6.43 31.54
N ASN A 85 3.93 -6.10 30.28
CA ASN A 85 4.05 -4.68 29.91
C ASN A 85 2.71 -3.94 30.04
N PHE A 86 1.60 -4.57 29.71
CA PHE A 86 0.27 -3.96 29.77
C PHE A 86 -0.26 -3.83 31.21
N ILE A 87 0.07 -4.78 32.10
CA ILE A 87 -0.30 -4.76 33.53
C ILE A 87 0.68 -3.91 34.36
N GLN A 88 1.99 -3.93 34.06
CA GLN A 88 2.99 -3.12 34.78
C GLN A 88 3.01 -1.66 34.32
N HIS A 89 2.81 -1.36 33.03
CA HIS A 89 2.87 0.02 32.53
C HIS A 89 1.49 0.67 32.39
N GLY A 90 0.40 -0.11 32.33
CA GLY A 90 -0.94 0.43 32.10
C GLY A 90 -1.04 1.23 30.79
N TYR A 91 -2.25 1.53 30.36
CA TYR A 91 -2.45 2.52 29.29
C TYR A 91 -2.24 3.93 29.87
N LEU A 92 -0.99 4.28 30.21
CA LEU A 92 -0.62 5.63 30.60
C LEU A 92 0.20 6.27 29.47
N ILE A 93 -0.51 6.57 28.38
CA ILE A 93 -0.05 7.62 27.46
C ILE A 93 -0.18 8.92 28.25
N ASP A 94 0.87 9.24 29.00
CA ASP A 94 0.99 10.52 29.68
C ASP A 94 1.21 11.55 28.58
N VAL A 95 0.10 12.12 28.07
CA VAL A 95 0.07 13.08 26.96
C VAL A 95 1.06 14.23 27.21
N LYS A 96 1.31 14.54 28.49
CA LYS A 96 2.28 15.53 28.90
C LYS A 96 3.73 15.08 28.73
N LYS A 97 4.08 13.83 29.08
CA LYS A 97 5.40 13.25 28.76
C LYS A 97 5.60 13.04 27.27
N VAL A 98 4.57 12.63 26.53
CA VAL A 98 4.66 12.53 25.06
C VAL A 98 4.92 13.90 24.45
N LEU A 99 4.28 14.95 24.98
CA LEU A 99 4.49 16.35 24.56
C LEU A 99 5.86 16.90 24.98
N GLU A 100 6.33 16.59 26.20
CA GLU A 100 7.66 16.97 26.69
C GLU A 100 8.76 16.23 25.91
N HIS A 101 8.61 14.92 25.64
CA HIS A 101 9.53 14.13 24.81
C HIS A 101 9.51 14.57 23.33
N LEU A 102 8.35 15.02 22.81
CA LEU A 102 8.23 15.68 21.50
C LEU A 102 8.99 17.00 21.39
N ILE A 103 9.20 17.70 22.51
CA ILE A 103 9.91 18.98 22.56
C ILE A 103 11.39 18.78 22.89
N GLU A 104 11.73 17.80 23.72
CA GLU A 104 13.08 17.64 24.29
C GLU A 104 13.97 16.67 23.47
N ASP A 105 13.42 15.64 22.83
CA ASP A 105 14.19 14.64 22.06
C ASP A 105 14.16 14.83 20.54
N ASN A 106 13.40 15.80 20.02
CA ASN A 106 13.32 16.10 18.58
C ASN A 106 14.62 16.67 17.98
N CYS A 107 15.62 16.97 18.81
CA CYS A 107 16.85 17.64 18.39
C CYS A 107 18.08 16.75 18.31
N ASN A 108 18.01 15.45 18.61
CA ASN A 108 19.22 14.64 18.49
C ASN A 108 19.58 14.33 17.02
N TRP A 109 18.62 14.16 16.09
CA TRP A 109 18.93 14.01 14.65
C TRP A 109 17.80 14.43 13.67
N PRO A 110 17.18 15.63 13.81
CA PRO A 110 16.08 16.05 12.93
C PRO A 110 16.51 16.07 11.47
N SER A 111 17.75 16.44 11.17
CA SER A 111 18.28 16.48 9.82
C SER A 111 18.37 15.09 9.18
N VAL A 112 18.93 14.08 9.86
CA VAL A 112 19.10 12.73 9.28
C VAL A 112 17.76 12.03 9.09
N ASN A 113 16.85 12.12 10.08
CA ASN A 113 15.50 11.55 9.95
C ASN A 113 14.67 12.27 8.88
N LEU A 114 14.81 13.60 8.75
CA LEU A 114 14.15 14.38 7.71
C LEU A 114 14.72 14.08 6.31
N ILE A 115 16.04 13.90 6.19
CA ILE A 115 16.70 13.53 4.93
C ILE A 115 16.26 12.12 4.52
N LEU A 116 16.28 11.16 5.46
CA LEU A 116 15.87 9.79 5.18
C LEU A 116 14.38 9.72 4.82
N GLY A 117 13.51 10.34 5.61
CA GLY A 117 12.08 10.43 5.32
C GLY A 117 11.79 11.15 3.99
N GLY A 118 12.55 12.21 3.69
CA GLY A 118 12.50 12.91 2.41
C GLY A 118 12.93 12.04 1.22
N ALA A 119 13.96 11.19 1.39
CA ALA A 119 14.40 10.25 0.37
C ALA A 119 13.33 9.18 0.09
N PHE A 120 12.72 8.61 1.12
CA PHE A 120 11.58 7.70 0.98
C PHE A 120 10.41 8.36 0.24
N PHE A 121 10.02 9.57 0.65
CA PHE A 121 8.92 10.29 0.03
C PHE A 121 9.20 10.64 -1.44
N SER A 122 10.41 11.13 -1.72
CA SER A 122 10.88 11.46 -3.07
C SER A 122 10.85 10.23 -3.98
N LEU A 123 11.44 9.11 -3.53
CA LEU A 123 11.48 7.87 -4.29
C LEU A 123 10.07 7.34 -4.57
N TRP A 124 9.22 7.29 -3.56
CA TRP A 124 7.81 6.89 -3.71
C TRP A 124 7.08 7.78 -4.73
N PHE A 125 7.27 9.09 -4.65
CA PHE A 125 6.67 10.04 -5.59
C PHE A 125 7.12 9.78 -7.03
N TYR A 126 8.43 9.61 -7.27
CA TYR A 126 8.95 9.35 -8.61
C TYR A 126 8.51 7.99 -9.16
N THR A 127 8.42 6.96 -8.32
CA THR A 127 7.89 5.65 -8.75
C THR A 127 6.42 5.73 -9.15
N VAL A 128 5.58 6.37 -8.33
CA VAL A 128 4.16 6.59 -8.65
C VAL A 128 4.02 7.43 -9.92
N LEU A 129 4.80 8.49 -10.07
CA LEU A 129 4.80 9.33 -11.26
C LEU A 129 5.22 8.53 -12.50
N GLY A 130 6.28 7.72 -12.42
CA GLY A 130 6.73 6.85 -13.50
C GLY A 130 5.66 5.86 -13.95
N MET A 131 5.02 5.18 -12.99
CA MET A 131 3.90 4.25 -13.27
C MET A 131 2.72 4.97 -13.94
N LYS A 132 2.36 6.16 -13.47
CA LYS A 132 1.30 6.99 -14.06
C LYS A 132 1.64 7.42 -15.48
N LEU A 133 2.85 7.94 -15.71
CA LEU A 133 3.29 8.39 -17.04
C LEU A 133 3.32 7.22 -18.04
N TYR A 134 3.78 6.04 -17.61
CA TYR A 134 3.71 4.83 -18.42
C TYR A 134 2.27 4.48 -18.79
N SER A 135 1.36 4.45 -17.81
CA SER A 135 -0.05 4.18 -18.05
C SER A 135 -0.69 5.19 -19.00
N TYR A 136 -0.37 6.48 -18.85
CA TYR A 136 -0.83 7.55 -19.72
C TYR A 136 -0.35 7.38 -21.15
N GLN A 137 0.94 7.11 -21.36
CA GLN A 137 1.52 6.88 -22.67
C GLN A 137 0.85 5.70 -23.38
N GLU A 138 0.71 4.57 -22.68
CA GLU A 138 0.17 3.35 -23.24
C GLU A 138 -1.32 3.46 -23.58
N ALA A 139 -2.12 3.98 -22.65
CA ALA A 139 -3.54 4.18 -22.89
C ALA A 139 -3.79 5.16 -24.06
N ASN A 140 -2.99 6.24 -24.17
CA ASN A 140 -3.08 7.15 -25.32
C ASN A 140 -2.55 6.56 -26.63
N ARG A 141 -1.58 5.63 -26.58
CA ARG A 141 -1.19 4.85 -27.77
C ARG A 141 -2.36 3.99 -28.25
N TRP A 142 -3.07 3.34 -27.33
CA TRP A 142 -4.24 2.54 -27.65
C TRP A 142 -5.39 3.38 -28.24
N TYR A 143 -5.74 4.51 -27.61
CA TYR A 143 -6.78 5.41 -28.15
C TYR A 143 -6.47 5.94 -29.55
N ARG A 144 -5.19 6.06 -29.91
CA ARG A 144 -4.76 6.44 -31.26
C ARG A 144 -4.90 5.27 -32.25
N GLN A 145 -4.54 4.07 -31.82
CA GLN A 145 -4.62 2.86 -32.66
C GLN A 145 -6.07 2.44 -32.93
N ALA A 146 -6.95 2.50 -31.92
CA ALA A 146 -8.35 2.16 -32.06
C ALA A 146 -9.10 3.05 -33.08
N ARG A 147 -8.57 4.23 -33.41
CA ARG A 147 -9.16 5.13 -34.43
C ARG A 147 -8.76 4.82 -35.87
N LEU A 148 -7.68 4.09 -36.09
CA LEU A 148 -7.20 3.80 -37.45
C LEU A 148 -8.20 2.93 -38.25
N PRO A 149 -8.85 1.90 -37.66
CA PRO A 149 -9.90 1.13 -38.35
C PRO A 149 -11.15 1.96 -38.67
N ASP A 150 -11.58 2.83 -37.74
CA ASP A 150 -12.79 3.65 -37.92
C ASP A 150 -12.59 4.74 -38.99
N ALA A 151 -11.37 5.26 -39.13
CA ALA A 151 -11.04 6.29 -40.11
C ALA A 151 -11.04 5.77 -41.57
N GLU A 152 -10.79 4.49 -41.80
CA GLU A 152 -10.89 3.86 -43.13
C GLU A 152 -12.35 3.58 -43.52
N THR A 153 -13.24 3.44 -42.53
CA THR A 153 -14.65 3.11 -42.75
C THR A 153 -15.52 4.36 -42.93
N ASP A 154 -15.09 5.51 -42.39
CA ASP A 154 -15.94 6.70 -42.26
C ASP A 154 -15.34 7.96 -42.91
N ASN A 155 -15.39 8.02 -44.26
CA ASN A 155 -14.99 9.19 -45.06
C ASN A 155 -15.90 10.43 -44.86
N ASN A 156 -16.98 10.31 -44.08
CA ASN A 156 -17.98 11.38 -43.90
C ASN A 156 -17.92 12.07 -42.53
N VAL A 157 -17.06 11.65 -41.60
CA VAL A 157 -16.95 12.32 -40.29
C VAL A 157 -16.08 13.56 -40.41
N SER A 158 -16.71 14.74 -40.32
CA SER A 158 -16.06 16.04 -40.41
C SER A 158 -14.83 16.14 -39.50
N VAL A 159 -13.75 16.73 -40.04
CA VAL A 159 -12.47 16.95 -39.34
C VAL A 159 -12.65 17.66 -37.98
N ALA A 160 -13.72 18.45 -37.82
CA ALA A 160 -14.10 19.11 -36.56
C ALA A 160 -14.45 18.12 -35.42
N GLN A 161 -15.08 16.98 -35.72
CA GLN A 161 -15.36 15.93 -34.74
C GLN A 161 -14.06 15.21 -34.30
N ARG A 162 -13.08 15.07 -35.21
CA ARG A 162 -11.75 14.54 -34.89
C ARG A 162 -10.97 15.48 -33.95
N VAL A 163 -11.02 16.79 -34.21
CA VAL A 163 -10.36 17.84 -33.39
C VAL A 163 -11.02 17.95 -32.01
N HIS A 164 -12.34 17.89 -31.89
CA HIS A 164 -13.01 17.89 -30.58
C HIS A 164 -12.59 16.69 -29.72
N ASN A 165 -12.42 15.53 -30.36
CA ASN A 165 -11.94 14.29 -29.75
C ASN A 165 -10.40 14.28 -29.51
N GLU A 166 -9.66 15.32 -29.89
CA GLU A 166 -8.21 15.46 -29.74
C GLU A 166 -7.78 16.31 -28.54
N HIS A 167 -8.71 16.90 -27.78
CA HIS A 167 -8.35 17.75 -26.66
C HIS A 167 -7.76 16.91 -25.50
N LEU A 168 -6.50 16.51 -25.64
CA LEU A 168 -5.59 16.16 -24.56
C LEU A 168 -5.40 17.44 -23.74
N THR A 169 -6.38 17.74 -22.90
CA THR A 169 -6.32 18.91 -22.05
C THR A 169 -5.24 18.69 -21.00
N LEU A 170 -4.30 19.62 -20.87
CA LEU A 170 -3.32 19.61 -19.76
C LEU A 170 -4.02 19.49 -18.41
N ARG A 171 -5.24 20.06 -18.30
CA ARG A 171 -6.13 19.89 -17.15
C ARG A 171 -6.44 18.42 -16.84
N GLY A 172 -6.77 17.60 -17.84
CA GLY A 172 -7.03 16.18 -17.68
C GLY A 172 -5.78 15.41 -17.24
N LEU A 173 -4.61 15.77 -17.77
CA LEU A 173 -3.33 15.22 -17.34
C LEU A 173 -3.03 15.55 -15.87
N TYR A 174 -3.07 16.83 -15.48
CA TYR A 174 -2.83 17.23 -14.09
C TYR A 174 -3.82 16.59 -13.11
N TYR A 175 -5.09 16.48 -13.51
CA TYR A 175 -6.09 15.75 -12.73
C TYR A 175 -5.67 14.29 -12.51
N PHE A 176 -5.26 13.58 -13.57
CA PHE A 176 -4.81 12.19 -13.47
C PHE A 176 -3.54 12.05 -12.61
N LEU A 177 -2.58 12.97 -12.73
CA LEU A 177 -1.35 12.94 -11.93
C LEU A 177 -1.66 12.99 -10.43
N LEU A 178 -2.66 13.78 -10.03
CA LEU A 178 -3.09 13.90 -8.62
C LEU A 178 -4.10 12.81 -8.19
N ALA A 179 -4.86 12.22 -9.12
CA ALA A 179 -5.89 11.24 -8.81
C ALA A 179 -5.30 10.00 -8.10
N PRO A 180 -6.00 9.41 -7.11
CA PRO A 180 -5.52 8.25 -6.36
C PRO A 180 -5.70 6.93 -7.15
N THR A 181 -5.26 6.90 -8.41
CA THR A 181 -5.24 5.73 -9.29
C THR A 181 -3.97 5.73 -10.14
N LEU A 182 -3.49 4.54 -10.51
CA LEU A 182 -2.32 4.38 -11.38
C LEU A 182 -2.70 4.14 -12.84
N CYS A 183 -3.95 3.74 -13.10
CA CYS A 183 -4.43 3.42 -14.44
C CYS A 183 -5.09 4.66 -15.08
N TYR A 184 -4.58 5.11 -16.22
CA TYR A 184 -5.19 6.22 -16.96
C TYR A 184 -6.46 5.79 -17.71
N GLN A 185 -7.46 6.67 -17.68
CA GLN A 185 -8.71 6.62 -18.44
C GLN A 185 -9.09 8.07 -18.81
N ARG A 186 -9.73 8.30 -19.98
CA ARG A 186 -10.09 9.66 -20.41
C ARG A 186 -11.15 10.27 -19.50
N ASP A 187 -12.18 9.48 -19.19
CA ASP A 187 -13.29 9.89 -18.34
C ASP A 187 -13.29 9.06 -17.06
N PHE A 188 -12.98 9.73 -15.95
CA PHE A 188 -13.05 9.12 -14.63
C PHE A 188 -14.45 9.29 -14.03
N PRO A 189 -14.97 8.29 -13.31
CA PRO A 189 -16.19 8.46 -12.53
C PRO A 189 -15.98 9.56 -11.49
N ARG A 190 -16.90 10.52 -11.42
CA ARG A 190 -16.80 11.67 -10.50
C ARG A 190 -17.94 11.72 -9.51
N THR A 191 -17.64 12.19 -8.30
CA THR A 191 -18.66 12.52 -7.30
C THR A 191 -19.25 13.90 -7.57
N PRO A 192 -20.56 14.13 -7.31
CA PRO A 192 -21.23 15.37 -7.67
C PRO A 192 -20.71 16.60 -6.91
N LYS A 193 -20.34 16.42 -5.63
CA LYS A 193 -19.84 17.49 -4.75
C LYS A 193 -18.78 16.99 -3.79
N VAL A 194 -17.91 17.89 -3.32
CA VAL A 194 -16.94 17.64 -2.26
C VAL A 194 -17.66 17.72 -0.91
N ARG A 195 -17.62 16.65 -0.12
CA ARG A 195 -18.24 16.58 1.21
C ARG A 195 -17.21 16.98 2.26
N VAL A 196 -17.14 18.28 2.57
CA VAL A 196 -16.14 18.88 3.49
C VAL A 196 -16.09 18.19 4.85
N ASN A 197 -17.24 17.81 5.42
CA ASN A 197 -17.28 17.10 6.71
C ASN A 197 -16.54 15.75 6.66
N LYS A 198 -16.70 15.00 5.55
CA LYS A 198 -15.96 13.74 5.35
C LYS A 198 -14.48 14.01 5.16
N LEU A 199 -14.13 15.06 4.42
CA LEU A 199 -12.75 15.47 4.21
C LEU A 199 -12.05 15.81 5.54
N LEU A 200 -12.71 16.60 6.40
CA LEU A 200 -12.19 16.97 7.72
C LEU A 200 -12.06 15.74 8.64
N HIS A 201 -13.03 14.82 8.61
CA HIS A 201 -12.94 13.57 9.36
C HIS A 201 -11.73 12.73 8.93
N ARG A 202 -11.48 12.59 7.61
CA ARG A 202 -10.29 11.89 7.11
C ARG A 202 -8.99 12.60 7.48
N LEU A 203 -8.98 13.94 7.50
CA LEU A 203 -7.83 14.70 7.96
C LEU A 203 -7.54 14.46 9.45
N LEU A 204 -8.58 14.48 10.29
CA LEU A 204 -8.45 14.19 11.72
C LEU A 204 -7.97 12.74 11.95
N GLU A 205 -8.54 11.76 11.25
CA GLU A 205 -8.09 10.37 11.29
C GLU A 205 -6.60 10.26 10.96
N MET A 206 -6.13 10.92 9.89
CA MET A 206 -4.70 10.92 9.53
C MET A 206 -3.82 11.50 10.64
N VAL A 207 -4.22 12.63 11.24
CA VAL A 207 -3.47 13.24 12.36
C VAL A 207 -3.41 12.26 13.53
N ILE A 208 -4.54 11.68 13.94
CA ILE A 208 -4.59 10.72 15.05
C ILE A 208 -3.72 9.49 14.77
N VAL A 209 -3.83 8.89 13.58
CA VAL A 209 -3.04 7.70 13.21
C VAL A 209 -1.55 8.02 13.20
N VAL A 210 -1.12 9.17 12.68
CA VAL A 210 0.29 9.59 12.71
C VAL A 210 0.78 9.77 14.15
N GLN A 211 -0.02 10.40 15.03
CA GLN A 211 0.35 10.55 16.44
C GLN A 211 0.48 9.19 17.15
N ILE A 212 -0.45 8.26 16.88
CA ILE A 212 -0.39 6.89 17.39
C ILE A 212 0.86 6.17 16.86
N MET A 213 1.18 6.30 15.56
CA MET A 213 2.39 5.71 14.99
C MET A 213 3.65 6.22 15.70
N VAL A 214 3.79 7.53 15.88
CA VAL A 214 4.96 8.11 16.57
C VAL A 214 5.09 7.57 18.01
N GLY A 215 3.98 7.48 18.76
CA GLY A 215 4.01 6.93 20.13
C GLY A 215 4.34 5.44 20.20
N ILE A 216 3.95 4.67 19.18
CA ILE A 216 4.07 3.20 19.13
C ILE A 216 5.40 2.75 18.50
N VAL A 217 6.06 3.58 17.68
CA VAL A 217 7.35 3.29 17.04
C VAL A 217 8.42 2.86 18.05
N GLN A 218 8.38 3.41 19.26
CA GLN A 218 9.35 3.10 20.32
C GLN A 218 9.03 1.81 21.10
N GLN A 219 7.80 1.29 21.05
CA GLN A 219 7.30 0.33 22.04
C GLN A 219 6.73 -0.96 21.42
N ALA A 220 6.34 -0.97 20.14
CA ALA A 220 5.52 -2.05 19.60
C ALA A 220 6.18 -2.90 18.51
N PRO A 221 5.68 -4.14 18.33
CA PRO A 221 6.05 -4.99 17.22
C PRO A 221 5.81 -4.33 15.85
N ALA A 222 6.75 -4.55 14.91
CA ALA A 222 6.75 -4.08 13.52
C ALA A 222 5.39 -4.20 12.80
N HIS A 223 4.65 -5.25 13.11
CA HIS A 223 3.34 -5.55 12.53
C HIS A 223 2.28 -4.49 12.83
N PHE A 224 2.26 -3.92 14.04
CA PHE A 224 1.32 -2.85 14.38
C PHE A 224 1.59 -1.58 13.58
N LEU A 225 2.86 -1.23 13.38
CA LEU A 225 3.26 -0.08 12.56
C LEU A 225 2.82 -0.26 11.10
N TRP A 226 2.95 -1.47 10.57
CA TRP A 226 2.50 -1.80 9.22
C TRP A 226 0.97 -1.70 9.05
N LEU A 227 0.19 -2.15 10.04
CA LEU A 227 -1.27 -1.99 10.02
C LEU A 227 -1.70 -0.53 10.16
N LEU A 228 -1.04 0.25 11.02
CA LEU A 228 -1.29 1.69 11.13
C LEU A 228 -0.96 2.42 9.83
N PHE A 229 0.12 2.02 9.15
CA PHE A 229 0.45 2.53 7.82
C PHE A 229 -0.65 2.23 6.79
N PHE A 230 -1.32 1.07 6.88
CA PHE A 230 -2.49 0.78 6.05
C PHE A 230 -3.67 1.72 6.36
N PHE A 231 -3.99 1.97 7.63
CA PHE A 231 -5.05 2.91 7.99
C PHE A 231 -4.73 4.35 7.59
N LEU A 232 -3.46 4.74 7.65
CA LEU A 232 -2.98 6.01 7.13
C LEU A 232 -3.21 6.08 5.61
N SER A 233 -2.84 5.03 4.88
CA SER A 233 -3.05 4.92 3.43
C SER A 233 -4.54 4.97 3.06
N HIS A 234 -5.40 4.27 3.80
CA HIS A 234 -6.86 4.32 3.64
C HIS A 234 -7.38 5.76 3.72
N SER A 235 -6.98 6.46 4.77
CA SER A 235 -7.45 7.83 5.07
C SER A 235 -6.91 8.83 4.05
N TYR A 236 -5.63 8.71 3.69
CA TYR A 236 -4.96 9.53 2.68
C TYR A 236 -5.59 9.38 1.29
N LEU A 237 -5.76 8.15 0.80
CA LEU A 237 -6.34 7.92 -0.52
C LEU A 237 -7.81 8.37 -0.58
N ASN A 238 -8.58 8.19 0.49
CA ASN A 238 -9.95 8.70 0.57
C ASN A 238 -10.01 10.23 0.65
N PHE A 239 -9.07 10.86 1.35
CA PHE A 239 -8.93 12.32 1.39
C PHE A 239 -8.66 12.87 -0.02
N CYS A 240 -7.66 12.32 -0.73
CA CYS A 240 -7.34 12.70 -2.10
C CYS A 240 -8.53 12.46 -3.05
N ALA A 241 -9.24 11.33 -2.90
CA ALA A 241 -10.41 11.03 -3.70
C ALA A 241 -11.56 12.01 -3.48
N GLU A 242 -11.85 12.37 -2.23
CA GLU A 242 -12.88 13.36 -1.92
C GLU A 242 -12.50 14.76 -2.43
N LEU A 243 -11.25 15.17 -2.22
CA LEU A 243 -10.71 16.46 -2.67
C LEU A 243 -10.80 16.61 -4.20
N LEU A 244 -10.44 15.55 -4.94
CA LEU A 244 -10.44 15.55 -6.41
C LEU A 244 -11.79 15.16 -7.02
N ARG A 245 -12.82 14.87 -6.20
CA ARG A 245 -14.10 14.33 -6.66
C ARG A 245 -13.98 13.02 -7.44
N PHE A 246 -13.01 12.19 -7.08
CA PHE A 246 -12.82 10.86 -7.65
C PHE A 246 -13.84 9.86 -7.08
N GLY A 247 -14.57 9.19 -7.97
CA GLY A 247 -15.69 8.31 -7.63
C GLY A 247 -15.31 6.86 -7.36
N ASP A 248 -14.17 6.37 -7.86
CA ASP A 248 -13.72 5.00 -7.60
C ASP A 248 -12.85 4.96 -6.34
N ARG A 249 -13.40 4.49 -5.23
CA ARG A 249 -12.69 4.45 -3.94
C ARG A 249 -12.35 3.03 -3.51
N HIS A 250 -12.35 2.08 -4.44
CA HIS A 250 -11.95 0.71 -4.15
C HIS A 250 -10.43 0.56 -4.24
N PHE A 251 -9.73 1.08 -3.22
CA PHE A 251 -8.28 1.05 -3.14
C PHE A 251 -7.72 -0.29 -2.63
N TYR A 252 -8.53 -1.07 -1.91
CA TYR A 252 -8.18 -2.37 -1.33
C TYR A 252 -9.45 -3.23 -1.24
N GLY A 253 -9.26 -4.56 -1.30
CA GLY A 253 -10.29 -5.58 -1.10
C GLY A 253 -10.37 -6.05 0.36
N ASP A 254 -11.14 -7.11 0.63
CA ASP A 254 -11.28 -7.73 1.94
C ASP A 254 -10.08 -8.63 2.30
N TRP A 255 -8.87 -8.07 2.19
CA TRP A 255 -7.60 -8.78 2.37
C TRP A 255 -7.46 -9.42 3.76
N TRP A 256 -8.10 -8.87 4.80
CA TRP A 256 -8.09 -9.45 6.15
C TRP A 256 -8.80 -10.81 6.20
N ASN A 257 -9.76 -11.07 5.32
CA ASN A 257 -10.46 -12.36 5.21
C ASN A 257 -9.81 -13.32 4.21
N ALA A 258 -8.65 -12.98 3.64
CA ALA A 258 -8.00 -13.82 2.66
C ALA A 258 -7.63 -15.18 3.28
N THR A 259 -8.06 -16.27 2.64
CA THR A 259 -7.72 -17.64 3.05
C THR A 259 -6.40 -18.13 2.45
N THR A 260 -5.91 -17.46 1.40
CA THR A 260 -4.64 -17.76 0.75
C THR A 260 -3.80 -16.49 0.61
N LEU A 261 -2.48 -16.64 0.62
CA LEU A 261 -1.57 -15.51 0.52
C LEU A 261 -1.65 -14.83 -0.86
N ILE A 262 -1.96 -15.60 -1.91
CA ILE A 262 -2.22 -15.07 -3.24
C ILE A 262 -3.45 -14.15 -3.22
N ALA A 263 -4.54 -14.54 -2.54
CA ALA A 263 -5.71 -13.69 -2.40
C ALA A 263 -5.42 -12.42 -1.58
N PHE A 264 -4.56 -12.53 -0.55
CA PHE A 264 -4.09 -11.37 0.21
C PHE A 264 -3.38 -10.36 -0.70
N TRP A 265 -2.35 -10.79 -1.45
CA TRP A 265 -1.56 -9.90 -2.30
C TRP A 265 -2.40 -9.27 -3.43
N LYS A 266 -3.39 -10.00 -3.96
CA LYS A 266 -4.33 -9.47 -4.96
C LYS A 266 -5.26 -8.38 -4.37
N ASN A 267 -5.59 -8.45 -3.09
CA ASN A 267 -6.55 -7.55 -2.44
C ASN A 267 -5.92 -6.41 -1.63
N TRP A 268 -4.63 -6.48 -1.30
CA TRP A 268 -3.96 -5.48 -0.46
C TRP A 268 -3.92 -4.07 -1.08
N SER A 269 -3.52 -3.97 -2.35
CA SER A 269 -3.41 -2.70 -3.08
C SER A 269 -3.96 -2.84 -4.51
N ILE A 270 -5.23 -2.49 -4.66
CA ILE A 270 -5.94 -2.60 -5.94
C ILE A 270 -5.36 -1.66 -7.02
N PRO A 271 -4.96 -0.40 -6.74
CA PRO A 271 -4.35 0.46 -7.76
C PRO A 271 -3.08 -0.15 -8.36
N CYS A 272 -2.18 -0.68 -7.52
CA CYS A 272 -0.97 -1.34 -7.98
C CYS A 272 -1.30 -2.63 -8.73
N GLN A 273 -2.20 -3.46 -8.20
CA GLN A 273 -2.60 -4.71 -8.83
C GLN A 273 -3.21 -4.51 -10.22
N ARG A 274 -4.12 -3.52 -10.36
CA ARG A 274 -4.72 -3.16 -11.65
C ARG A 274 -3.66 -2.66 -12.63
N TRP A 275 -2.69 -1.87 -12.17
CA TRP A 275 -1.60 -1.38 -13.01
C TRP A 275 -0.73 -2.55 -13.49
N CYS A 276 -0.25 -3.39 -12.59
CA CYS A 276 0.57 -4.56 -12.92
C CYS A 276 -0.17 -5.51 -13.87
N HIS A 277 -1.45 -5.78 -13.61
CA HIS A 277 -2.25 -6.64 -14.47
C HIS A 277 -2.40 -6.05 -15.89
N ARG A 278 -2.79 -4.77 -16.00
CA ARG A 278 -3.06 -4.13 -17.29
C ARG A 278 -1.79 -3.92 -18.13
N HIS A 279 -0.71 -3.48 -17.48
CA HIS A 279 0.47 -2.98 -18.18
C HIS A 279 1.58 -4.03 -18.32
N VAL A 280 1.64 -5.00 -17.41
CA VAL A 280 2.69 -6.03 -17.41
C VAL A 280 2.11 -7.39 -17.75
N TYR A 281 1.11 -7.87 -17.00
CA TYR A 281 0.53 -9.20 -17.24
C TYR A 281 -0.09 -9.32 -18.64
N THR A 282 -0.96 -8.38 -19.05
CA THR A 282 -1.58 -8.42 -20.37
C THR A 282 -0.53 -8.40 -21.49
N ARG A 283 0.55 -7.62 -21.35
CA ARG A 283 1.65 -7.57 -22.32
C ARG A 283 2.46 -8.85 -22.39
N LEU A 284 2.69 -9.52 -21.28
CA LEU A 284 3.36 -10.82 -21.25
C LEU A 284 2.52 -11.89 -21.95
N VAL A 285 1.21 -11.92 -21.69
CA VAL A 285 0.28 -12.86 -22.33
C VAL A 285 0.15 -12.59 -23.83
N GLU A 286 0.10 -11.33 -24.25
CA GLU A 286 0.13 -10.94 -25.67
C GLU A 286 1.41 -11.41 -26.37
N ASN A 287 2.54 -11.48 -25.65
CA ASN A 287 3.81 -12.00 -26.13
C ASN A 287 3.93 -13.54 -26.01
N ASN A 288 2.80 -14.26 -25.86
CA ASN A 288 2.72 -15.72 -25.75
C ASN A 288 3.40 -16.33 -24.51
N VAL A 289 3.60 -15.56 -23.44
CA VAL A 289 4.05 -16.11 -22.14
C VAL A 289 2.86 -16.81 -21.46
N PRO A 290 3.01 -18.04 -20.94
CA PRO A 290 1.91 -18.73 -20.29
C PRO A 290 1.45 -18.00 -19.02
N PRO A 291 0.15 -18.04 -18.66
CA PRO A 291 -0.41 -17.25 -17.56
C PRO A 291 0.30 -17.42 -16.22
N SER A 292 0.71 -18.64 -15.87
CA SER A 292 1.40 -18.92 -14.61
C SER A 292 2.79 -18.29 -14.54
N GLN A 293 3.54 -18.30 -15.65
CA GLN A 293 4.84 -17.62 -15.72
C GLN A 293 4.66 -16.10 -15.73
N ALA A 294 3.59 -15.58 -16.36
CA ALA A 294 3.29 -14.16 -16.35
C ALA A 294 2.95 -13.66 -14.93
N GLU A 295 2.12 -14.40 -14.17
CA GLU A 295 1.84 -14.07 -12.76
C GLU A 295 3.11 -14.10 -11.90
N LEU A 296 3.97 -15.10 -12.09
CA LEU A 296 5.25 -15.21 -11.38
C LEU A 296 6.17 -14.01 -11.70
N LEU A 297 6.30 -13.64 -12.98
CA LEU A 297 7.17 -12.53 -13.39
C LEU A 297 6.66 -11.19 -12.85
N VAL A 298 5.34 -10.98 -12.84
CA VAL A 298 4.72 -9.79 -12.24
C VAL A 298 4.99 -9.73 -10.74
N PHE A 299 4.92 -10.87 -10.04
CA PHE A 299 5.24 -10.94 -8.61
C PHE A 299 6.72 -10.62 -8.35
N LEU A 300 7.65 -11.22 -9.11
CA LEU A 300 9.09 -10.98 -8.96
C LEU A 300 9.46 -9.52 -9.26
N MET A 301 8.89 -8.93 -10.30
CA MET A 301 9.05 -7.51 -10.60
C MET A 301 8.54 -6.64 -9.44
N SER A 302 7.38 -6.97 -8.88
CA SER A 302 6.81 -6.23 -7.74
C SER A 302 7.68 -6.35 -6.49
N ALA A 303 8.19 -7.56 -6.19
CA ALA A 303 9.10 -7.79 -5.07
C ALA A 303 10.42 -7.01 -5.23
N ALA A 304 10.98 -6.96 -6.44
CA ALA A 304 12.16 -6.15 -6.74
C ALA A 304 11.91 -4.65 -6.56
N LEU A 305 10.73 -4.15 -6.98
CA LEU A 305 10.35 -2.76 -6.74
C LEU A 305 10.21 -2.45 -5.25
N CYS A 306 9.58 -3.34 -4.47
CA CYS A 306 9.48 -3.20 -3.02
C CYS A 306 10.85 -3.16 -2.34
N GLU A 307 11.78 -4.02 -2.76
CA GLU A 307 13.17 -4.00 -2.31
C GLU A 307 13.82 -2.65 -2.64
N CYS A 308 13.72 -2.15 -3.88
CA CYS A 308 14.28 -0.85 -4.27
C CYS A 308 13.71 0.31 -3.44
N MET A 309 12.41 0.28 -3.11
CA MET A 309 11.76 1.33 -2.32
C MET A 309 12.34 1.46 -0.90
N ILE A 310 12.85 0.36 -0.33
CA ILE A 310 13.42 0.35 1.02
C ILE A 310 14.95 0.43 1.00
N ALA A 311 15.59 -0.30 0.10
CA ALA A 311 17.05 -0.39 0.00
C ALA A 311 17.71 0.94 -0.43
N LEU A 312 17.11 1.66 -1.39
CA LEU A 312 17.73 2.86 -1.97
C LEU A 312 17.82 4.03 -0.97
N PRO A 313 16.76 4.41 -0.23
CA PRO A 313 16.85 5.49 0.75
C PRO A 313 17.81 5.18 1.91
N LEU A 314 17.94 3.90 2.27
CA LEU A 314 18.84 3.42 3.33
C LEU A 314 20.26 3.11 2.83
N HIS A 315 20.53 3.33 1.54
CA HIS A 315 21.82 3.03 0.89
C HIS A 315 22.33 1.59 1.17
N SER A 316 21.43 0.64 1.36
CA SER A 316 21.71 -0.72 1.80
C SER A 316 20.98 -1.72 0.91
N CYS A 317 21.72 -2.50 0.11
CA CYS A 317 21.13 -3.50 -0.79
C CYS A 317 21.46 -4.91 -0.30
N ARG A 318 20.60 -5.47 0.56
CA ARG A 318 20.78 -6.81 1.15
C ARG A 318 19.80 -7.85 0.59
N LEU A 319 18.79 -7.44 -0.18
CA LEU A 319 17.76 -8.29 -0.78
C LEU A 319 16.85 -9.04 0.23
N TRP A 320 16.81 -8.62 1.50
CA TRP A 320 16.00 -9.31 2.52
C TRP A 320 14.50 -9.27 2.23
N ILE A 321 13.98 -8.14 1.73
CA ILE A 321 12.54 -8.02 1.42
C ILE A 321 12.23 -8.87 0.20
N PHE A 322 13.07 -8.81 -0.83
CA PHE A 322 12.94 -9.65 -2.01
C PHE A 322 12.87 -11.15 -1.65
N PHE A 323 13.85 -11.65 -0.87
CA PHE A 323 13.87 -13.06 -0.49
C PHE A 323 12.70 -13.45 0.41
N MET A 324 12.27 -12.58 1.32
CA MET A 324 11.10 -12.86 2.17
C MET A 324 9.80 -12.91 1.36
N MET A 325 9.60 -12.01 0.40
CA MET A 325 8.44 -12.07 -0.50
C MET A 325 8.45 -13.32 -1.37
N VAL A 326 9.62 -13.75 -1.86
CA VAL A 326 9.74 -15.02 -2.62
C VAL A 326 9.47 -16.22 -1.71
N ALA A 327 10.01 -16.24 -0.49
CA ALA A 327 9.74 -17.31 0.47
C ALA A 327 8.25 -17.41 0.81
N GLU A 328 7.57 -16.27 0.99
CA GLU A 328 6.12 -16.19 1.15
C GLU A 328 5.37 -16.78 -0.04
N LEU A 329 5.78 -16.47 -1.27
CA LEU A 329 5.18 -17.08 -2.46
C LEU A 329 5.37 -18.59 -2.48
N LEU A 330 6.55 -19.10 -2.10
CA LEU A 330 6.78 -20.54 -2.00
C LEU A 330 5.86 -21.18 -0.97
N VAL A 331 5.71 -20.57 0.21
CA VAL A 331 4.75 -21.02 1.22
C VAL A 331 3.32 -21.02 0.64
N ALA A 332 2.94 -19.98 -0.10
CA ALA A 332 1.62 -19.90 -0.72
C ALA A 332 1.36 -21.03 -1.72
N VAL A 333 2.37 -21.43 -2.50
CA VAL A 333 2.25 -22.50 -3.49
C VAL A 333 2.27 -23.89 -2.84
N PHE A 334 3.14 -24.11 -1.85
CA PHE A 334 3.29 -25.43 -1.20
C PHE A 334 2.21 -25.71 -0.15
N LEU A 335 1.85 -24.72 0.67
CA LEU A 335 0.88 -24.87 1.76
C LEU A 335 -0.53 -24.38 1.40
N GLY A 336 -0.70 -23.69 0.27
CA GLY A 336 -1.99 -23.10 -0.12
C GLY A 336 -3.13 -24.10 -0.30
N ASN A 337 -2.81 -25.34 -0.66
CA ASN A 337 -3.79 -26.43 -0.79
C ASN A 337 -3.95 -27.26 0.48
N HIS A 338 -3.15 -27.01 1.53
CA HIS A 338 -3.18 -27.81 2.76
C HIS A 338 -4.12 -27.23 3.82
N PHE A 339 -4.31 -25.91 3.82
CA PHE A 339 -5.12 -25.22 4.82
C PHE A 339 -6.32 -24.52 4.15
N GLU A 340 -7.53 -24.90 4.54
CA GLU A 340 -8.77 -24.30 4.03
C GLU A 340 -9.49 -23.47 5.10
N GLY A 341 -10.29 -22.50 4.63
CA GLY A 341 -11.12 -21.67 5.49
C GLY A 341 -10.34 -20.86 6.53
N ASN A 342 -10.75 -20.97 7.80
CA ASN A 342 -10.15 -20.19 8.89
C ASN A 342 -8.69 -20.55 9.16
N TYR A 343 -8.28 -21.80 8.93
CA TYR A 343 -6.88 -22.22 9.11
C TYR A 343 -5.98 -21.61 8.05
N GLY A 344 -6.44 -21.53 6.80
CA GLY A 344 -5.75 -20.82 5.73
C GLY A 344 -5.60 -19.33 6.03
N ASN A 345 -6.67 -18.70 6.54
CA ASN A 345 -6.60 -17.31 7.01
C ASN A 345 -5.62 -17.12 8.17
N GLY A 346 -5.55 -18.08 9.11
CA GLY A 346 -4.56 -18.05 10.18
C GLY A 346 -3.12 -18.15 9.67
N LEU A 347 -2.87 -19.00 8.67
CA LEU A 347 -1.57 -19.09 8.00
C LEU A 347 -1.19 -17.77 7.32
N VAL A 348 -2.13 -17.11 6.63
CA VAL A 348 -1.90 -15.80 6.02
C VAL A 348 -1.47 -14.79 7.09
N TRP A 349 -2.17 -14.71 8.22
CA TRP A 349 -1.81 -13.81 9.31
C TRP A 349 -0.45 -14.12 9.93
N LEU A 350 -0.10 -15.40 10.08
CA LEU A 350 1.21 -15.82 10.57
C LEU A 350 2.33 -15.40 9.61
N CYS A 351 2.14 -15.60 8.30
CA CYS A 351 3.08 -15.14 7.28
C CYS A 351 3.25 -13.62 7.31
N LEU A 352 2.14 -12.86 7.39
CA LEU A 352 2.20 -11.40 7.47
C LEU A 352 2.95 -10.88 8.69
N LEU A 353 2.84 -11.58 9.82
CA LEU A 353 3.57 -11.23 11.03
C LEU A 353 5.09 -11.47 10.90
N LEU A 354 5.49 -12.57 10.24
CA LEU A 354 6.88 -12.99 10.10
C LEU A 354 7.58 -12.49 8.83
N GLY A 355 6.83 -11.97 7.86
CA GLY A 355 7.29 -11.68 6.50
C GLY A 355 7.83 -10.25 6.29
N PRO A 356 7.32 -9.49 5.30
CA PRO A 356 7.85 -8.19 4.90
C PRO A 356 8.01 -7.15 6.02
N PRO A 357 7.09 -7.00 7.00
CA PRO A 357 7.28 -6.03 8.08
C PRO A 357 8.54 -6.31 8.91
N LEU A 358 8.83 -7.58 9.19
CA LEU A 358 10.04 -7.98 9.90
C LEU A 358 11.29 -7.70 9.06
N ALA A 359 11.25 -8.02 7.76
CA ALA A 359 12.35 -7.71 6.84
C ALA A 359 12.64 -6.20 6.76
N VAL A 360 11.61 -5.35 6.78
CA VAL A 360 11.80 -3.90 6.81
C VAL A 360 12.48 -3.47 8.11
N THR A 361 12.11 -4.05 9.27
CA THR A 361 12.79 -3.69 10.53
C THR A 361 14.26 -4.11 10.58
N THR A 362 14.65 -5.20 9.93
CA THR A 362 16.08 -5.58 9.88
C THR A 362 16.89 -4.56 9.10
N TYR A 363 16.34 -3.95 8.04
CA TYR A 363 16.97 -2.84 7.32
C TYR A 363 17.17 -1.59 8.19
N PHE A 364 16.14 -1.18 8.93
CA PHE A 364 16.26 -0.04 9.83
C PHE A 364 17.22 -0.30 11.00
N HIS A 365 17.20 -1.51 11.56
CA HIS A 365 18.12 -1.93 12.61
C HIS A 365 19.57 -1.95 12.12
N ASP A 366 19.81 -2.48 10.92
CA ASP A 366 21.15 -2.52 10.34
C ASP A 366 21.69 -1.12 10.00
N HIS A 367 20.85 -0.23 9.48
CA HIS A 367 21.20 1.17 9.26
C HIS A 367 21.51 1.89 10.59
N TYR A 368 20.74 1.62 11.63
CA TYR A 368 20.97 2.18 12.97
C TYR A 368 22.32 1.72 13.55
N ILE A 369 22.64 0.41 13.47
CA ILE A 369 23.92 -0.13 13.94
C ILE A 369 25.10 0.40 13.13
N SER A 370 24.94 0.49 11.81
CA SER A 370 26.02 0.93 10.90
C SER A 370 26.31 2.44 11.00
N SER A 371 25.43 3.21 11.67
CA SER A 371 25.62 4.65 11.84
C SER A 371 26.78 4.94 12.81
N PRO A 372 27.75 5.80 12.43
CA PRO A 372 29.05 5.95 13.11
C PRO A 372 28.99 6.46 14.57
N HIS A 373 27.84 6.90 15.06
CA HIS A 373 27.69 7.42 16.43
C HIS A 373 27.76 6.34 17.53
N HIS A 374 27.57 5.06 17.20
CA HIS A 374 27.67 3.96 18.18
C HIS A 374 29.09 3.41 18.37
N HIS A 375 29.99 3.60 17.41
CA HIS A 375 31.38 3.16 17.55
C HIS A 375 32.19 3.97 18.58
N HIS A 376 31.75 5.17 18.96
CA HIS A 376 32.41 5.93 20.02
C HIS A 376 32.09 5.45 21.45
N HIS A 377 30.99 4.74 21.69
CA HIS A 377 30.66 4.25 23.03
C HIS A 377 31.31 2.91 23.39
N HIS A 378 31.66 2.07 22.41
CA HIS A 378 32.26 0.76 22.70
C HIS A 378 33.79 0.74 22.82
N HIS A 379 34.50 1.81 22.44
CA HIS A 379 35.96 1.87 22.53
C HIS A 379 36.53 2.47 23.83
N HIS A 380 35.69 2.88 24.78
CA HIS A 380 36.15 3.30 26.11
C HIS A 380 36.11 2.15 27.13
N HIS A 381 36.84 1.07 26.85
CA HIS A 381 37.37 0.19 27.89
C HIS A 381 38.86 0.55 28.06
N PRO A 382 39.34 1.01 29.23
CA PRO A 382 40.75 1.32 29.41
C PRO A 382 41.51 0.00 29.61
N SER A 383 42.13 -0.50 28.54
CA SER A 383 43.21 -1.47 28.61
C SER A 383 44.55 -0.72 28.56
N SER A 384 45.09 -0.36 29.73
CA SER A 384 46.51 -0.02 29.84
C SER A 384 47.08 -0.48 31.18
N SER A 385 47.52 -1.73 31.21
CA SER A 385 48.45 -2.25 32.19
C SER A 385 49.83 -2.39 31.53
N SER A 386 50.81 -1.58 31.94
CA SER A 386 52.21 -2.00 32.03
C SER A 386 53.05 -1.00 32.86
N PRO A 387 54.01 -1.48 33.67
CA PRO A 387 54.77 -0.68 34.64
C PRO A 387 56.20 -0.39 34.15
N LEU A 388 56.75 0.79 34.40
CA LEU A 388 58.20 1.02 34.39
C LEU A 388 58.60 2.25 35.22
N THR A 389 59.14 1.94 36.40
CA THR A 389 60.36 2.51 37.03
C THR A 389 60.79 3.94 36.71
N SER A 390 60.88 4.77 37.75
CA SER A 390 62.05 5.65 37.93
C SER A 390 62.31 5.91 39.41
N ASP A 391 63.44 5.43 39.89
CA ASP A 391 63.95 5.68 41.23
C ASP A 391 65.30 6.44 41.12
N ARG A 392 65.58 7.30 42.11
CA ARG A 392 66.80 8.08 42.41
C ARG A 392 67.06 9.42 41.68
N ARG A 393 66.87 10.51 42.44
CA ARG A 393 67.98 11.27 43.09
C ARG A 393 67.47 12.35 44.09
N LEU A 394 67.88 12.21 45.36
CA LEU A 394 68.02 13.26 46.40
C LEU A 394 69.31 14.09 46.14
N PRO A 395 69.68 15.18 46.87
CA PRO A 395 69.27 15.57 48.25
C PRO A 395 69.09 17.09 48.57
N GLY A 396 68.52 17.40 49.75
CA GLY A 396 69.05 18.48 50.60
C GLY A 396 68.08 19.47 51.26
N SER A 397 68.25 19.63 52.58
CA SER A 397 67.75 20.64 53.54
C SER A 397 66.39 20.35 54.22
N VAL A 398 66.28 19.94 55.49
CA VAL A 398 66.81 20.41 56.81
C VAL A 398 65.85 21.37 57.52
N PHE A 399 65.22 20.81 58.57
CA PHE A 399 64.88 21.35 59.90
C PHE A 399 63.92 22.56 60.11
N LEU A 400 62.97 22.27 61.02
CA LEU A 400 62.40 23.07 62.14
C LEU A 400 61.36 24.16 61.88
N LYS A 401 60.23 23.98 62.57
CA LYS A 401 59.26 25.01 62.94
C LYS A 401 59.29 25.14 64.47
N PRO A 402 59.41 26.34 65.06
CA PRO A 402 59.29 26.53 66.50
C PRO A 402 57.88 26.99 66.91
N HIS A 403 57.62 26.73 68.19
CA HIS A 403 56.53 27.15 69.09
C HIS A 403 55.18 26.45 69.01
#